data_AF-A0A6J6ZVN9-F1
#
_entry.id   AF-A0A6J6ZVN9-F1
#
_cell.length_a   1.000
_cell.length_b   1.000
_cell.length_c   1.000
_cell.angle_alpha   90.00
_cell.angle_beta   90.00
_cell.angle_gamma   90.00
#
_symmetry.space_group_name_H-M   'P 1'
#
loop_
_entity.id
_entity.type
_entity.pdbx_description
1 polymer ?
#
loop_
_entity_poly.entity_id
_entity_poly.type
_entity_poly.pdbx_seq_one_letter_code
_entity_poly.pdbx_strand_id
1 'polypeptide(L)'
;MKELYETRWAQFGECYESFEGSDIASLLVATGEWLELLLMDSSAVDAAMRVLRERVYTSTDLRGTDLPWRELFERVDEMSPTSAQFMVSLNAFAYWGLPPDESFFGLAAKDADIVRVVEAHVAYARRLHDGIPRGWGDIHDLTNTVLAAEARFRIDTERDVTLEQLAALAQINAKSIRNMLTPKAGGSILTTTAAGEIPHGEALRWLLSRESFKPSIWREPGSNPRVVSQIDMQELGEVVFVPVAKDGSWFDPLSCQTKSGYRIGPKGAEQPKKDYREALDLLARMPTPFWRRPNSVGNWGLVAGVSWQRRSVSDLRMPKEGDN
;
A
#
# COMPACT_ATOMS: atom_id res chain seq x y z
N MET A 1 -20.57 -4.53 9.70
CA MET A 1 -19.86 -4.69 8.41
C MET A 1 -18.71 -3.72 8.25
N LYS A 2 -18.92 -2.40 8.36
CA LYS A 2 -17.83 -1.41 8.46
C LYS A 2 -16.80 -1.78 9.54
N GLU A 3 -17.28 -2.16 10.72
CA GLU A 3 -16.45 -2.63 11.83
C GLU A 3 -15.62 -3.90 11.50
N LEU A 4 -16.18 -4.83 10.72
CA LEU A 4 -15.46 -6.05 10.29
C LEU A 4 -14.37 -5.72 9.27
N TYR A 5 -14.65 -4.80 8.33
CA TYR A 5 -13.67 -4.28 7.39
C TYR A 5 -12.52 -3.59 8.13
N GLU A 6 -12.82 -2.65 9.02
CA GLU A 6 -11.83 -1.89 9.80
C GLU A 6 -10.97 -2.82 10.66
N THR A 7 -11.59 -3.81 11.31
CA THR A 7 -10.88 -4.82 12.10
C THR A 7 -9.90 -5.62 11.24
N ARG A 8 -10.35 -6.14 10.09
CA ARG A 8 -9.50 -6.93 9.20
C ARG A 8 -8.39 -6.10 8.57
N TRP A 9 -8.68 -4.84 8.22
CA TRP A 9 -7.68 -3.92 7.68
C TRP A 9 -6.59 -3.61 8.72
N ALA A 10 -6.98 -3.34 9.97
CA ALA A 10 -6.03 -3.11 11.06
C ALA A 10 -5.16 -4.36 11.31
N GLN A 11 -5.78 -5.54 11.43
CA GLN A 11 -5.06 -6.80 11.62
C GLN A 11 -4.14 -7.13 10.45
N PHE A 12 -4.58 -6.86 9.22
CA PHE A 12 -3.73 -6.99 8.04
C PHE A 12 -2.50 -6.09 8.16
N GLY A 13 -2.68 -4.81 8.49
CA GLY A 13 -1.56 -3.89 8.67
C GLY A 13 -0.58 -4.28 9.79
N GLU A 14 -1.06 -4.94 10.84
CA GLU A 14 -0.20 -5.45 11.94
C GLU A 14 0.58 -6.71 11.56
N CYS A 15 0.01 -7.58 10.72
CA CYS A 15 0.61 -8.86 10.34
C CYS A 15 1.31 -8.84 8.97
N TYR A 16 1.10 -7.81 8.16
CA TYR A 16 1.68 -7.71 6.84
C TYR A 16 3.17 -7.37 6.94
N GLU A 17 3.99 -8.33 6.54
CA GLU A 17 5.40 -8.12 6.26
C GLU A 17 5.52 -7.83 4.75
N SER A 18 6.36 -6.86 4.37
CA SER A 18 6.43 -6.31 3.00
C SER A 18 7.12 -7.24 1.99
N PHE A 19 6.71 -8.50 1.94
CA PHE A 19 7.32 -9.57 1.14
C PHE A 19 7.29 -9.25 -0.35
N GLU A 20 6.12 -8.91 -0.92
CA GLU A 20 6.00 -8.62 -2.35
C GLU A 20 6.72 -7.34 -2.77
N GLY A 21 6.97 -6.43 -1.83
CA GLY A 21 7.80 -5.25 -2.07
C GLY A 21 9.24 -5.61 -2.40
N SER A 22 9.78 -6.64 -1.75
CA SER A 22 11.10 -7.21 -2.04
C SER A 22 11.13 -7.85 -3.43
N ASP A 23 10.13 -8.66 -3.77
CA ASP A 23 10.03 -9.30 -5.08
C ASP A 23 10.00 -8.27 -6.21
N ILE A 24 9.18 -7.22 -6.07
CA ILE A 24 9.10 -6.12 -7.05
C ILE A 24 10.43 -5.36 -7.14
N ALA A 25 11.11 -5.11 -6.02
CA ALA A 25 12.44 -4.50 -6.03
C ALA A 25 13.46 -5.38 -6.76
N SER A 26 13.42 -6.70 -6.54
CA SER A 26 14.31 -7.66 -7.23
C SER A 26 14.10 -7.65 -8.75
N LEU A 27 12.85 -7.50 -9.21
CA LEU A 27 12.52 -7.37 -10.64
C LEU A 27 13.04 -6.06 -11.23
N LEU A 28 12.98 -4.96 -10.47
CA LEU A 28 13.55 -3.68 -10.90
C LEU A 28 15.07 -3.77 -11.02
N VAL A 29 15.74 -4.47 -10.09
CA VAL A 29 17.18 -4.72 -10.19
C VAL A 29 17.49 -5.56 -11.42
N ALA A 30 16.82 -6.70 -11.62
CA ALA A 30 17.00 -7.55 -12.80
C ALA A 30 16.77 -6.80 -14.12
N THR A 31 15.84 -5.83 -14.12
CA THR A 31 15.63 -4.92 -15.27
C THR A 31 16.87 -4.09 -15.57
N GLY A 32 17.48 -3.48 -14.54
CA GLY A 32 18.72 -2.72 -14.70
C GLY A 32 19.87 -3.59 -15.19
N GLU A 33 20.04 -4.78 -14.62
CA GLU A 33 21.07 -5.75 -15.04
C GLU A 33 20.93 -6.12 -16.52
N TRP A 34 19.70 -6.35 -16.96
CA TRP A 34 19.42 -6.67 -18.35
C TRP A 34 19.70 -5.49 -19.29
N LEU A 35 19.39 -4.26 -18.87
CA LEU A 35 19.70 -3.06 -19.64
C LEU A 35 21.22 -2.84 -19.77
N GLU A 36 22.02 -3.16 -18.75
CA GLU A 36 23.49 -3.12 -18.84
C GLU A 36 24.01 -4.06 -19.93
N LEU A 37 23.48 -5.27 -19.99
CA LEU A 37 23.84 -6.24 -21.02
C LEU A 37 23.41 -5.79 -22.42
N LEU A 38 22.22 -5.18 -22.53
CA LEU A 38 21.65 -4.78 -23.80
C LEU A 38 22.34 -3.54 -24.40
N LEU A 39 22.58 -2.53 -23.57
CA LEU A 39 23.06 -1.22 -24.02
C LEU A 39 24.59 -1.13 -24.04
N MET A 40 25.28 -1.94 -23.23
CA MET A 40 26.73 -1.87 -23.04
C MET A 40 27.23 -0.46 -22.67
N ASP A 41 26.37 0.35 -22.06
CA ASP A 41 26.63 1.73 -21.65
C ASP A 41 26.12 1.94 -20.22
N SER A 42 27.03 1.82 -19.25
CA SER A 42 26.71 1.98 -17.84
C SER A 42 26.19 3.37 -17.51
N SER A 43 26.60 4.42 -18.22
CA SER A 43 26.12 5.79 -17.96
C SER A 43 24.67 5.96 -18.42
N ALA A 44 24.32 5.40 -19.58
CA ALA A 44 22.94 5.41 -20.07
C ALA A 44 22.01 4.60 -19.16
N VAL A 45 22.46 3.44 -18.68
CA VAL A 45 21.66 2.62 -17.74
C VAL A 45 21.50 3.32 -16.40
N ASP A 46 22.56 3.92 -15.86
CA ASP A 46 22.48 4.67 -14.60
C ASP A 46 21.44 5.80 -14.68
N ALA A 47 21.45 6.56 -15.78
CA ALA A 47 20.46 7.59 -16.05
C ALA A 47 19.02 7.03 -16.15
N ALA A 48 18.83 5.93 -16.87
CA ALA A 48 17.51 5.30 -17.01
C ALA A 48 16.98 4.76 -15.68
N MET A 49 17.82 4.06 -14.92
CA MET A 49 17.44 3.45 -13.64
C MET A 49 17.16 4.50 -12.55
N ARG A 50 17.84 5.66 -12.58
CA ARG A 50 17.50 6.80 -11.70
C ARG A 50 16.11 7.34 -11.98
N VAL A 51 15.78 7.59 -13.25
CA VAL A 51 14.44 8.05 -13.64
C VAL A 51 13.39 7.02 -13.21
N LEU A 52 13.67 5.73 -13.43
CA LEU A 52 12.77 4.66 -12.98
C LEU A 52 12.57 4.69 -11.46
N ARG A 53 13.66 4.85 -10.69
CA ARG A 53 13.59 4.95 -9.23
C ARG A 53 12.71 6.10 -8.77
N GLU A 54 12.89 7.31 -9.32
CA GLU A 54 12.08 8.49 -8.96
C GLU A 54 10.59 8.29 -9.25
N ARG A 55 10.26 7.48 -10.27
CA ARG A 55 8.87 7.16 -10.61
C ARG A 55 8.28 6.07 -9.73
N VAL A 56 9.09 5.11 -9.32
CA VAL A 56 8.63 3.98 -8.52
C VAL A 56 8.58 4.33 -7.03
N TYR A 57 9.49 5.14 -6.52
CA TYR A 57 9.59 5.49 -5.11
C TYR A 57 9.23 6.96 -4.89
N THR A 58 8.17 7.21 -4.12
CA THR A 58 7.55 8.55 -3.97
C THR A 58 8.33 9.56 -3.12
N SER A 59 9.45 9.19 -2.46
CA SER A 59 10.08 10.06 -1.45
C SER A 59 11.60 10.16 -1.45
N THR A 60 12.31 9.91 -2.56
CA THR A 60 13.76 10.15 -2.59
C THR A 60 14.09 11.29 -3.54
N ASP A 61 14.39 12.47 -2.99
CA ASP A 61 15.11 13.49 -3.75
C ASP A 61 16.52 12.96 -4.01
N LEU A 62 16.77 12.44 -5.22
CA LEU A 62 18.07 11.92 -5.62
C LEU A 62 19.04 13.04 -6.03
N ARG A 63 18.63 14.32 -5.99
CA ARG A 63 19.47 15.44 -6.41
C ARG A 63 20.74 15.51 -5.56
N GLY A 64 21.89 15.40 -6.23
CA GLY A 64 23.21 15.42 -5.59
C GLY A 64 23.71 14.07 -5.09
N THR A 65 22.97 12.98 -5.30
CA THR A 65 23.43 11.62 -4.98
C THR A 65 24.21 11.05 -6.16
N ASP A 66 25.51 10.82 -5.99
CA ASP A 66 26.40 10.25 -7.03
C ASP A 66 26.52 8.71 -6.92
N LEU A 67 25.58 8.05 -6.22
CA LEU A 67 25.60 6.61 -6.02
C LEU A 67 25.24 5.88 -7.32
N PRO A 68 25.92 4.79 -7.68
CA PRO A 68 25.52 3.92 -8.78
C PRO A 68 24.09 3.42 -8.61
N TRP A 69 23.39 3.18 -9.72
CA TRP A 69 21.98 2.78 -9.69
C TRP A 69 21.73 1.56 -8.81
N ARG A 70 22.61 0.54 -8.80
CA ARG A 70 22.47 -0.64 -7.91
C ARG A 70 22.33 -0.25 -6.45
N GLU A 71 23.22 0.61 -5.96
CA GLU A 71 23.21 1.05 -4.56
C GLU A 71 21.94 1.84 -4.22
N LEU A 72 21.36 2.53 -5.21
CA LEU A 72 20.06 3.19 -5.03
C LEU A 72 18.94 2.17 -4.78
N PHE A 73 18.97 1.03 -5.46
CA PHE A 73 17.99 -0.05 -5.32
C PHE A 73 18.34 -1.09 -4.24
N GLU A 74 19.49 -0.99 -3.56
CA GLU A 74 19.81 -1.84 -2.39
C GLU A 74 19.35 -1.20 -1.06
N ARG A 75 19.22 0.13 -1.01
CA ARG A 75 18.75 0.88 0.17
C ARG A 75 17.22 0.83 0.37
N VAL A 76 16.60 -0.32 0.11
CA VAL A 76 15.12 -0.49 0.05
C VAL A 76 14.47 -0.63 1.42
N ASP A 77 15.25 -0.87 2.48
CA ASP A 77 14.74 -1.20 3.82
C ASP A 77 13.75 -0.18 4.42
N GLU A 78 13.70 1.06 3.90
CA GLU A 78 12.81 2.11 4.42
C GLU A 78 11.61 2.44 3.51
N MET A 79 11.56 1.94 2.26
CA MET A 79 10.55 2.39 1.29
C MET A 79 10.09 1.28 0.35
N SER A 80 8.78 0.99 0.37
CA SER A 80 8.17 0.05 -0.59
C SER A 80 7.91 0.74 -1.94
N PRO A 81 8.20 0.09 -3.09
CA PRO A 81 7.79 0.57 -4.41
C PRO A 81 6.31 0.96 -4.43
N THR A 82 5.95 2.04 -5.12
CA THR A 82 4.54 2.40 -5.34
C THR A 82 3.79 1.25 -6.00
N SER A 83 4.42 0.58 -6.97
CA SER A 83 3.90 -0.65 -7.59
C SER A 83 3.70 -1.82 -6.62
N ALA A 84 4.40 -1.87 -5.48
CA ALA A 84 4.18 -2.90 -4.47
C ALA A 84 2.88 -2.70 -3.70
N GLN A 85 2.34 -1.47 -3.63
CA GLN A 85 1.03 -1.22 -3.00
C GLN A 85 -0.11 -1.95 -3.74
N PHE A 86 0.04 -2.16 -5.05
CA PHE A 86 -0.81 -3.07 -5.82
C PHE A 86 -0.88 -4.47 -5.20
N MET A 87 0.31 -5.04 -4.94
CA MET A 87 0.47 -6.39 -4.45
C MET A 87 0.01 -6.52 -3.01
N VAL A 88 0.25 -5.48 -2.19
CA VAL A 88 -0.31 -5.36 -0.83
C VAL A 88 -1.84 -5.45 -0.87
N SER A 89 -2.47 -4.68 -1.76
CA SER A 89 -3.93 -4.70 -1.92
C SER A 89 -4.45 -6.05 -2.41
N LEU A 90 -3.74 -6.67 -3.35
CA LEU A 90 -4.06 -7.99 -3.87
C LEU A 90 -3.90 -9.09 -2.80
N ASN A 91 -2.89 -8.98 -1.94
CA ASN A 91 -2.66 -9.85 -0.78
C ASN A 91 -3.81 -9.73 0.23
N ALA A 92 -4.19 -8.50 0.58
CA ALA A 92 -5.35 -8.22 1.43
C ALA A 92 -6.64 -8.83 0.86
N PHE A 93 -6.84 -8.72 -0.46
CA PHE A 93 -7.95 -9.39 -1.14
C PHE A 93 -7.88 -10.91 -1.02
N ALA A 94 -6.73 -11.50 -1.35
CA ALA A 94 -6.55 -12.95 -1.35
C ALA A 94 -6.75 -13.57 0.03
N TYR A 95 -6.05 -13.09 1.06
CA TYR A 95 -6.00 -13.77 2.36
C TYR A 95 -7.00 -13.24 3.38
N TRP A 96 -7.39 -11.97 3.26
CA TRP A 96 -8.30 -11.32 4.21
C TRP A 96 -9.71 -11.09 3.65
N GLY A 97 -9.91 -11.36 2.35
CA GLY A 97 -11.21 -11.20 1.69
C GLY A 97 -11.64 -9.74 1.60
N LEU A 98 -10.70 -8.81 1.71
CA LEU A 98 -10.92 -7.37 1.63
C LEU A 98 -11.13 -6.94 0.17
N PRO A 99 -11.89 -5.87 -0.11
CA PRO A 99 -11.95 -5.32 -1.46
C PRO A 99 -10.57 -4.79 -1.90
N PRO A 100 -10.16 -5.02 -3.16
CA PRO A 100 -8.97 -4.39 -3.69
C PRO A 100 -9.17 -2.87 -3.83
N ASP A 101 -8.08 -2.11 -3.74
CA ASP A 101 -8.07 -0.66 -3.89
C ASP A 101 -8.24 -0.26 -5.36
N GLU A 102 -9.41 0.27 -5.69
CA GLU A 102 -9.80 0.66 -7.04
C GLU A 102 -8.97 1.83 -7.62
N SER A 103 -8.25 2.57 -6.76
CA SER A 103 -7.61 3.84 -7.13
C SER A 103 -6.22 3.69 -7.75
N PHE A 104 -5.57 2.54 -7.58
CA PHE A 104 -4.11 2.46 -7.72
C PHE A 104 -3.57 2.45 -9.16
N PHE A 105 -4.38 2.05 -10.14
CA PHE A 105 -3.99 2.01 -11.58
C PHE A 105 -5.07 2.51 -12.53
N GLY A 106 -6.12 3.15 -12.01
CA GLY A 106 -7.29 3.51 -12.82
C GLY A 106 -7.94 2.29 -13.51
N LEU A 107 -7.78 1.09 -12.91
CA LEU A 107 -8.34 -0.16 -13.43
C LEU A 107 -9.85 -0.22 -13.26
N ALA A 108 -10.43 0.60 -12.38
CA ALA A 108 -11.86 0.74 -12.22
C ALA A 108 -12.42 1.80 -13.19
N ALA A 109 -13.36 1.40 -14.05
CA ALA A 109 -14.21 2.35 -14.74
C ALA A 109 -15.20 2.96 -13.75
N LYS A 110 -15.55 4.24 -13.93
CA LYS A 110 -16.43 5.00 -13.01
C LYS A 110 -17.78 4.32 -12.71
N ASP A 111 -18.26 3.46 -13.60
CA ASP A 111 -19.54 2.73 -13.47
C ASP A 111 -19.37 1.20 -13.50
N ALA A 112 -18.16 0.68 -13.29
CA ALA A 112 -17.93 -0.76 -13.32
C ALA A 112 -18.58 -1.47 -12.12
N ASP A 113 -19.21 -2.61 -12.38
CA ASP A 113 -19.56 -3.58 -11.35
C ASP A 113 -18.29 -4.04 -10.62
N ILE A 114 -18.35 -4.14 -9.28
CA ILE A 114 -17.22 -4.52 -8.42
C ILE A 114 -16.61 -5.87 -8.83
N VAL A 115 -17.43 -6.81 -9.32
CA VAL A 115 -16.93 -8.10 -9.82
C VAL A 115 -15.98 -7.90 -10.99
N ARG A 116 -16.30 -7.02 -11.93
CA ARG A 116 -15.45 -6.69 -13.08
C ARG A 116 -14.18 -5.96 -12.66
N VAL A 117 -14.28 -5.11 -11.64
CA VAL A 117 -13.11 -4.41 -11.09
C VAL A 117 -12.14 -5.41 -10.47
N VAL A 118 -12.63 -6.32 -9.63
CA VAL A 118 -11.82 -7.40 -9.03
C VAL A 118 -11.22 -8.30 -10.10
N GLU A 119 -12.01 -8.70 -11.10
CA GLU A 119 -11.53 -9.50 -12.23
C GLU A 119 -10.38 -8.81 -12.97
N ALA A 120 -10.50 -7.50 -13.23
CA ALA A 120 -9.46 -6.71 -13.89
C ALA A 120 -8.19 -6.61 -13.04
N HIS A 121 -8.31 -6.50 -11.71
CA HIS A 121 -7.16 -6.48 -10.80
C HIS A 121 -6.42 -7.82 -10.81
N VAL A 122 -7.14 -8.93 -10.65
CA VAL A 122 -6.56 -10.28 -10.69
C VAL A 122 -5.92 -10.56 -12.06
N ALA A 123 -6.60 -10.19 -13.15
CA ALA A 123 -6.07 -10.35 -14.51
C ALA A 123 -4.83 -9.48 -14.77
N TYR A 124 -4.77 -8.28 -14.19
CA TYR A 124 -3.55 -7.44 -14.26
C TYR A 124 -2.39 -8.12 -13.55
N ALA A 125 -2.60 -8.67 -12.35
CA ALA A 125 -1.58 -9.38 -11.60
C ALA A 125 -1.07 -10.63 -12.33
N ARG A 126 -1.98 -11.41 -12.94
CA ARG A 126 -1.63 -12.54 -13.81
C ARG A 126 -0.76 -12.10 -14.99
N ARG A 127 -1.15 -11.03 -15.69
CA ARG A 127 -0.35 -10.50 -16.82
C ARG A 127 1.03 -10.01 -16.38
N LEU A 128 1.13 -9.37 -15.22
CA LEU A 128 2.41 -8.99 -14.62
C LEU A 128 3.26 -10.24 -14.40
N HIS A 129 2.71 -11.26 -13.74
CA HIS A 129 3.41 -12.52 -13.46
C HIS A 129 3.87 -13.24 -14.73
N ASP A 130 2.98 -13.41 -15.71
CA ASP A 130 3.29 -14.09 -16.97
C ASP A 130 4.31 -13.32 -17.83
N GLY A 131 4.40 -12.00 -17.63
CA GLY A 131 5.37 -11.13 -18.30
C GLY A 131 6.78 -11.17 -17.72
N ILE A 132 6.99 -11.79 -16.55
CA ILE A 132 8.31 -11.88 -15.91
C ILE A 132 9.19 -12.86 -16.69
N PRO A 133 10.38 -12.44 -17.18
CA PRO A 133 11.29 -13.36 -17.84
C PRO A 133 11.78 -14.46 -16.88
N ARG A 134 11.98 -15.67 -17.42
CA ARG A 134 12.43 -16.81 -16.61
C ARG A 134 13.78 -16.51 -15.94
N GLY A 135 13.84 -16.74 -14.64
CA GLY A 135 15.04 -16.53 -13.83
C GLY A 135 15.24 -15.10 -13.34
N TRP A 136 14.29 -14.20 -13.58
CA TRP A 136 14.34 -12.84 -13.03
C TRP A 136 13.78 -12.77 -11.63
N GLY A 137 14.58 -12.23 -10.71
CA GLY A 137 14.18 -11.96 -9.33
C GLY A 137 13.95 -13.22 -8.50
N ASP A 138 13.82 -13.03 -7.19
CA ASP A 138 13.10 -13.97 -6.34
C ASP A 138 11.65 -13.48 -6.30
N ILE A 139 10.74 -14.26 -6.88
CA ILE A 139 9.33 -13.86 -7.10
C ILE A 139 8.36 -14.81 -6.40
N HIS A 140 8.82 -15.47 -5.34
CA HIS A 140 8.05 -16.50 -4.66
C HIS A 140 6.75 -15.95 -4.08
N ASP A 141 6.83 -14.84 -3.34
CA ASP A 141 5.70 -14.26 -2.63
C ASP A 141 4.72 -13.58 -3.60
N LEU A 142 5.25 -12.91 -4.64
CA LEU A 142 4.47 -12.41 -5.76
C LEU A 142 3.70 -13.55 -6.44
N THR A 143 4.36 -14.66 -6.74
CA THR A 143 3.72 -15.83 -7.38
C THR A 143 2.61 -16.39 -6.50
N ASN A 144 2.85 -16.55 -5.20
CA ASN A 144 1.86 -17.04 -4.25
C ASN A 144 0.66 -16.10 -4.16
N THR A 145 0.88 -14.79 -4.04
CA THR A 145 -0.19 -13.79 -3.95
C THR A 145 -1.03 -13.75 -5.23
N VAL A 146 -0.43 -13.87 -6.42
CA VAL A 146 -1.18 -13.97 -7.69
C VAL A 146 -2.04 -15.23 -7.70
N LEU A 147 -1.47 -16.40 -7.38
CA LEU A 147 -2.22 -17.67 -7.35
C LEU A 147 -3.35 -17.65 -6.31
N ALA A 148 -3.10 -17.10 -5.13
CA ALA A 148 -4.08 -16.98 -4.06
C ALA A 148 -5.22 -16.02 -4.45
N ALA A 149 -4.92 -14.89 -5.09
CA ALA A 149 -5.92 -13.95 -5.57
C ALA A 149 -6.80 -14.55 -6.68
N GLU A 150 -6.23 -15.32 -7.60
CA GLU A 150 -7.01 -16.07 -8.58
C GLU A 150 -7.92 -17.10 -7.92
N ALA A 151 -7.38 -17.90 -7.00
CA ALA A 151 -8.15 -18.88 -6.25
C ALA A 151 -9.32 -18.21 -5.52
N ARG A 152 -9.06 -17.09 -4.86
CA ARG A 152 -10.05 -16.27 -4.16
C ARG A 152 -11.17 -15.84 -5.12
N PHE A 153 -10.80 -15.21 -6.23
CA PHE A 153 -11.79 -14.74 -7.21
C PHE A 153 -12.61 -15.88 -7.80
N ARG A 154 -11.96 -17.01 -8.13
CA ARG A 154 -12.64 -18.22 -8.64
C ARG A 154 -13.63 -18.76 -7.61
N ILE A 155 -13.22 -18.96 -6.36
CA ILE A 155 -14.11 -19.43 -5.29
C ILE A 155 -15.30 -18.49 -5.09
N ASP A 156 -15.04 -17.19 -5.02
CA ASP A 156 -16.09 -16.18 -4.82
C ASP A 156 -17.00 -16.01 -6.04
N THR A 157 -16.64 -16.55 -7.21
CA THR A 157 -17.44 -16.56 -8.45
C THR A 157 -17.95 -17.97 -8.81
N GLU A 158 -17.95 -18.89 -7.86
CA GLU A 158 -18.45 -20.26 -8.01
C GLU A 158 -17.71 -21.08 -9.09
N ARG A 159 -16.41 -20.82 -9.26
CA ARG A 159 -15.53 -21.55 -10.20
C ARG A 159 -14.58 -22.48 -9.46
N ASP A 160 -14.29 -23.61 -10.09
CA ASP A 160 -13.30 -24.59 -9.63
C ASP A 160 -11.90 -23.98 -9.58
N VAL A 161 -11.00 -24.57 -8.80
CA VAL A 161 -9.64 -24.05 -8.58
C VAL A 161 -8.59 -25.11 -8.82
N THR A 162 -7.40 -24.73 -9.28
CA THR A 162 -6.29 -25.69 -9.38
C THR A 162 -5.73 -26.06 -8.00
N LEU A 163 -4.93 -27.12 -7.97
CA LEU A 163 -4.21 -27.54 -6.76
C LEU A 163 -3.29 -26.43 -6.24
N GLU A 164 -2.54 -25.79 -7.13
CA GLU A 164 -1.59 -24.71 -6.81
C GLU A 164 -2.32 -23.46 -6.31
N GLN A 165 -3.45 -23.12 -6.94
CA GLN A 165 -4.33 -22.02 -6.52
C GLN A 165 -4.86 -22.25 -5.11
N LEU A 166 -5.40 -23.44 -4.82
CA LEU A 166 -5.92 -23.76 -3.49
C LEU A 166 -4.81 -23.79 -2.43
N ALA A 167 -3.64 -24.32 -2.78
CA ALA A 167 -2.49 -24.36 -1.89
C ALA A 167 -2.02 -22.96 -1.49
N ALA A 168 -1.88 -22.07 -2.48
CA ALA A 168 -1.51 -20.68 -2.26
C ALA A 168 -2.53 -19.97 -1.34
N LEU A 169 -3.82 -20.02 -1.67
CA LEU A 169 -4.88 -19.38 -0.87
C LEU A 169 -4.95 -19.89 0.57
N ALA A 170 -4.73 -21.19 0.78
CA ALA A 170 -4.75 -21.80 2.10
C ALA A 170 -3.42 -21.64 2.88
N GLN A 171 -2.42 -21.02 2.26
CA GLN A 171 -1.07 -20.82 2.78
C GLN A 171 -0.43 -22.14 3.24
N ILE A 172 -0.54 -23.17 2.39
CA ILE A 172 0.10 -24.47 2.62
C ILE A 172 0.79 -24.95 1.36
N ASN A 173 1.74 -25.88 1.52
CA ASN A 173 2.45 -26.44 0.39
C ASN A 173 1.51 -27.21 -0.56
N ALA A 174 1.70 -27.05 -1.87
CA ALA A 174 1.01 -27.81 -2.91
C ALA A 174 1.04 -29.34 -2.69
N LYS A 175 2.14 -29.87 -2.14
CA LYS A 175 2.26 -31.28 -1.74
C LYS A 175 1.22 -31.69 -0.70
N SER A 176 0.84 -30.80 0.22
CA SER A 176 -0.19 -31.07 1.22
C SER A 176 -1.57 -31.22 0.57
N ILE A 177 -1.93 -30.36 -0.39
CA ILE A 177 -3.16 -30.52 -1.16
C ILE A 177 -3.12 -31.82 -1.99
N ARG A 178 -1.97 -32.12 -2.62
CA ARG A 178 -1.78 -33.37 -3.36
C ARG A 178 -2.04 -34.61 -2.50
N ASN A 179 -1.56 -34.59 -1.25
CA ASN A 179 -1.80 -35.67 -0.29
C ASN A 179 -3.27 -35.81 0.13
N MET A 180 -4.07 -34.74 0.04
CA MET A 180 -5.51 -34.75 0.32
C MET A 180 -6.33 -35.32 -0.86
N LEU A 181 -5.80 -35.20 -2.08
CA LEU A 181 -6.37 -35.80 -3.30
C LEU A 181 -6.07 -37.29 -3.42
N THR A 182 -4.97 -37.76 -2.82
CA THR A 182 -4.63 -39.18 -2.83
C THR A 182 -5.64 -39.99 -2.00
N PRO A 183 -6.27 -41.04 -2.56
CA PRO A 183 -7.18 -41.91 -1.81
C PRO A 183 -6.49 -42.56 -0.60
N LYS A 184 -7.12 -42.49 0.57
CA LYS A 184 -6.74 -43.26 1.77
C LYS A 184 -7.88 -44.21 2.15
N ALA A 185 -7.64 -45.07 3.14
CA ALA A 185 -8.71 -45.88 3.74
C ALA A 185 -9.80 -44.93 4.29
N GLY A 186 -10.93 -44.82 3.59
CA GLY A 186 -11.99 -43.84 3.86
C GLY A 186 -12.28 -42.84 2.72
N GLY A 187 -11.52 -42.87 1.62
CA GLY A 187 -11.66 -41.94 0.49
C GLY A 187 -10.57 -40.86 0.45
N SER A 188 -10.65 -39.95 -0.52
CA SER A 188 -9.85 -38.73 -0.54
C SER A 188 -10.61 -37.60 0.20
N ILE A 189 -9.87 -36.64 0.78
CA ILE A 189 -10.46 -35.48 1.48
C ILE A 189 -10.97 -34.47 0.46
N LEU A 190 -10.26 -34.35 -0.66
CA LEU A 190 -10.61 -33.52 -1.81
C LEU A 190 -10.73 -34.40 -3.05
N THR A 191 -11.52 -33.97 -4.04
CA THR A 191 -11.59 -34.61 -5.36
C THR A 191 -11.17 -33.66 -6.48
N THR A 192 -10.96 -34.20 -7.68
CA THR A 192 -10.75 -33.42 -8.89
C THR A 192 -11.83 -33.69 -9.93
N THR A 193 -12.14 -32.67 -10.72
CA THR A 193 -12.95 -32.77 -11.93
C THR A 193 -12.17 -33.48 -13.04
N ALA A 194 -12.84 -33.75 -14.16
CA ALA A 194 -12.20 -34.27 -15.36
C ALA A 194 -11.10 -33.36 -15.91
N ALA A 195 -11.15 -32.06 -15.63
CA ALA A 195 -10.12 -31.09 -16.00
C ALA A 195 -8.92 -31.07 -15.02
N GLY A 196 -8.95 -31.88 -13.96
CA GLY A 196 -7.91 -31.89 -12.93
C GLY A 196 -8.01 -30.76 -11.90
N GLU A 197 -9.12 -30.01 -11.89
CA GLU A 197 -9.36 -28.92 -10.93
C GLU A 197 -10.18 -29.42 -9.74
N ILE A 198 -10.09 -28.74 -8.60
CA ILE A 198 -10.82 -29.04 -7.37
C ILE A 198 -12.17 -28.31 -7.43
N PRO A 199 -13.31 -29.03 -7.29
CA PRO A 199 -14.64 -28.43 -7.37
C PRO A 199 -14.83 -27.27 -6.38
N HIS A 200 -15.40 -26.16 -6.84
CA HIS A 200 -15.69 -24.96 -6.04
C HIS A 200 -16.30 -25.31 -4.66
N GLY A 201 -17.40 -26.06 -4.66
CA GLY A 201 -18.16 -26.34 -3.44
C GLY A 201 -17.41 -27.24 -2.45
N GLU A 202 -16.44 -28.03 -2.92
CA GLU A 202 -15.58 -28.83 -2.06
C GLU A 202 -14.42 -27.99 -1.50
N ALA A 203 -13.75 -27.23 -2.35
CA ALA A 203 -12.69 -26.30 -1.95
C ALA A 203 -13.21 -25.27 -0.94
N LEU A 204 -14.37 -24.65 -1.18
CA LEU A 204 -14.96 -23.66 -0.28
C LEU A 204 -15.33 -24.28 1.08
N ARG A 205 -15.96 -25.46 1.12
CA ARG A 205 -16.28 -26.14 2.39
C ARG A 205 -15.03 -26.45 3.20
N TRP A 206 -13.98 -26.91 2.53
CA TRP A 206 -12.69 -27.19 3.17
C TRP A 206 -12.03 -25.90 3.69
N LEU A 207 -12.01 -24.83 2.90
CA LEU A 207 -11.50 -23.52 3.32
C LEU A 207 -12.25 -22.98 4.54
N LEU A 208 -13.59 -23.03 4.54
CA LEU A 208 -14.43 -22.57 5.65
C LEU A 208 -14.22 -23.34 6.96
N SER A 209 -13.74 -24.58 6.89
CA SER A 209 -13.37 -25.35 8.09
C SER A 209 -12.05 -24.89 8.74
N ARG A 210 -11.29 -24.01 8.10
CA ARG A 210 -9.98 -23.53 8.58
C ARG A 210 -10.16 -22.20 9.32
N GLU A 211 -9.61 -22.12 10.54
CA GLU A 211 -9.64 -20.88 11.35
C GLU A 211 -8.90 -19.71 10.68
N SER A 212 -7.86 -20.01 9.92
CA SER A 212 -7.06 -19.02 9.20
C SER A 212 -7.77 -18.43 7.98
N PHE A 213 -8.77 -19.12 7.43
CA PHE A 213 -9.46 -18.64 6.24
C PHE A 213 -10.45 -17.53 6.61
N LYS A 214 -10.29 -16.37 5.96
CA LYS A 214 -11.25 -15.27 6.06
C LYS A 214 -12.16 -15.28 4.82
N PRO A 215 -13.49 -15.45 4.98
CA PRO A 215 -14.42 -15.35 3.86
C PRO A 215 -14.46 -13.94 3.31
N SER A 216 -14.70 -13.81 2.01
CA SER A 216 -14.77 -12.54 1.32
C SER A 216 -15.86 -11.64 1.85
N ILE A 217 -15.54 -10.37 2.01
CA ILE A 217 -16.52 -9.32 2.33
C ILE A 217 -16.69 -8.35 1.18
N TRP A 218 -15.84 -8.35 0.15
CA TRP A 218 -15.83 -7.36 -0.94
C TRP A 218 -17.10 -7.27 -1.81
N ARG A 219 -17.99 -8.28 -1.76
CA ARG A 219 -19.31 -8.28 -2.43
C ARG A 219 -20.41 -7.62 -1.59
N GLU A 220 -20.17 -7.43 -0.29
CA GLU A 220 -21.16 -6.92 0.64
C GLU A 220 -21.41 -5.41 0.44
N PRO A 221 -22.66 -4.94 0.48
CA PRO A 221 -22.94 -3.51 0.48
C PRO A 221 -22.21 -2.81 1.65
N GLY A 222 -21.38 -1.82 1.33
CA GLY A 222 -20.62 -1.04 2.32
C GLY A 222 -19.33 -1.68 2.84
N SER A 223 -18.91 -2.84 2.32
CA SER A 223 -17.55 -3.37 2.55
C SER A 223 -16.54 -2.78 1.58
N ASN A 224 -16.98 -2.41 0.38
CA ASN A 224 -16.22 -1.59 -0.52
C ASN A 224 -16.17 -0.16 0.06
N PRO A 225 -14.99 0.45 0.26
CA PRO A 225 -14.88 1.89 0.47
C PRO A 225 -15.26 2.68 -0.80
N ARG A 226 -16.37 2.33 -1.47
CA ARG A 226 -17.10 3.21 -2.40
C ARG A 226 -17.61 4.50 -1.73
N VAL A 227 -17.22 4.75 -0.48
CA VAL A 227 -17.29 6.04 0.19
C VAL A 227 -15.91 6.41 0.78
N VAL A 228 -14.88 6.46 -0.07
CA VAL A 228 -13.96 7.62 -0.10
C VAL A 228 -13.77 8.15 -1.54
N SER A 229 -14.30 7.47 -2.57
CA SER A 229 -14.33 8.00 -3.94
C SER A 229 -15.49 8.96 -4.22
N GLN A 230 -16.43 9.10 -3.28
CA GLN A 230 -17.35 10.23 -3.18
C GLN A 230 -17.60 10.50 -1.68
N ILE A 231 -16.62 11.09 -0.99
CA ILE A 231 -17.07 12.17 -0.12
C ILE A 231 -17.58 13.20 -1.11
N ASP A 232 -18.88 13.41 -1.05
CA ASP A 232 -19.54 14.61 -1.47
C ASP A 232 -18.53 15.70 -1.86
N MET A 233 -18.50 16.04 -3.15
CA MET A 233 -18.10 17.39 -3.53
C MET A 233 -19.08 18.44 -2.96
N GLN A 234 -19.96 18.10 -2.02
CA GLN A 234 -20.32 19.03 -0.95
C GLN A 234 -19.12 19.20 0.00
N GLU A 235 -18.25 20.14 -0.37
CA GLU A 235 -17.44 20.92 0.57
C GLU A 235 -16.55 20.14 1.55
N LEU A 236 -15.78 19.15 1.08
CA LEU A 236 -14.46 18.98 1.70
C LEU A 236 -13.61 20.16 1.26
N GLY A 237 -13.62 21.19 2.10
CA GLY A 237 -12.71 22.31 1.99
C GLY A 237 -11.27 21.83 1.80
N GLU A 238 -10.45 22.76 1.35
CA GLU A 238 -9.02 22.59 1.13
C GLU A 238 -8.34 21.70 2.20
N VAL A 239 -7.46 20.78 1.80
CA VAL A 239 -6.73 19.89 2.73
C VAL A 239 -5.27 20.33 2.83
N VAL A 240 -4.68 20.22 4.02
CA VAL A 240 -3.27 20.55 4.24
C VAL A 240 -2.55 19.48 5.06
N PHE A 241 -1.25 19.33 4.84
CA PHE A 241 -0.40 18.45 5.63
C PHE A 241 0.28 19.26 6.72
N VAL A 242 0.18 18.80 7.97
CA VAL A 242 0.76 19.47 9.14
C VAL A 242 1.85 18.60 9.78
N PRO A 243 2.99 19.19 10.18
CA PRO A 243 4.05 18.42 10.82
C PRO A 243 3.67 18.06 12.27
N VAL A 244 4.11 16.87 12.69
CA VAL A 244 3.86 16.28 14.00
C VAL A 244 5.19 16.00 14.68
N ALA A 245 5.33 16.43 15.93
CA ALA A 245 6.52 16.20 16.74
C ALA A 245 6.49 14.81 17.39
N LYS A 246 7.64 14.39 17.94
CA LYS A 246 7.82 13.06 18.55
C LYS A 246 6.84 12.73 19.68
N ASP A 247 6.34 13.72 20.39
CA ASP A 247 5.36 13.56 21.47
C ASP A 247 3.90 13.61 20.98
N GLY A 248 3.67 13.53 19.68
CA GLY A 248 2.34 13.49 19.06
C GLY A 248 1.67 14.85 18.86
N SER A 249 2.24 15.93 19.41
CA SER A 249 1.71 17.27 19.17
C SER A 249 2.12 17.81 17.79
N TRP A 250 1.18 18.45 17.13
CA TRP A 250 1.32 18.93 15.75
C TRP A 250 1.37 20.46 15.69
N PHE A 251 1.72 21.01 14.54
CA PHE A 251 1.73 22.45 14.31
C PHE A 251 0.30 22.98 14.16
N ASP A 252 -0.36 23.20 15.29
CA ASP A 252 -1.77 23.62 15.38
C ASP A 252 -1.93 25.14 15.26
N PRO A 253 -2.88 25.65 14.44
CA PRO A 253 -3.04 27.07 14.14
C PRO A 253 -3.42 27.92 15.35
N LEU A 254 -3.99 27.35 16.41
CA LEU A 254 -4.41 28.09 17.60
C LEU A 254 -3.35 28.05 18.69
N SER A 255 -2.91 26.85 19.06
CA SER A 255 -1.99 26.63 20.16
C SER A 255 -0.55 27.04 19.82
N CYS A 256 -0.15 27.00 18.54
CA CYS A 256 1.19 27.42 18.12
C CYS A 256 1.28 28.91 17.76
N GLN A 257 0.17 29.66 17.84
CA GLN A 257 0.14 31.09 17.54
C GLN A 257 0.56 31.91 18.77
N THR A 258 1.55 32.79 18.58
CA THR A 258 1.89 33.82 19.59
C THR A 258 1.29 35.16 19.19
N LYS A 259 1.35 36.17 20.08
CA LYS A 259 1.02 37.57 19.73
C LYS A 259 1.81 38.12 18.53
N SER A 260 2.98 37.53 18.23
CA SER A 260 3.84 37.88 17.10
C SER A 260 3.68 36.97 15.87
N GLY A 261 2.73 36.04 15.90
CA GLY A 261 2.56 34.98 14.89
C GLY A 261 3.25 33.67 15.25
N TYR A 262 3.44 32.81 14.26
CA TYR A 262 4.11 31.51 14.35
C TYR A 262 5.63 31.68 14.23
N ARG A 263 6.41 31.02 15.09
CA ARG A 263 7.88 31.05 15.03
C ARG A 263 8.40 29.77 14.40
N ILE A 264 8.97 29.91 13.21
CA ILE A 264 9.33 28.80 12.32
C ILE A 264 10.83 28.80 12.05
N GLY A 265 11.50 27.68 12.26
CA GLY A 265 12.92 27.51 11.98
C GLY A 265 13.74 27.03 13.17
N PRO A 266 14.99 26.62 12.92
CA PRO A 266 15.87 26.08 13.95
C PRO A 266 16.26 27.16 14.97
N LYS A 267 16.71 26.70 16.15
CA LYS A 267 17.09 27.59 17.26
C LYS A 267 18.11 28.64 16.80
N GLY A 268 17.75 29.92 16.96
CA GLY A 268 18.60 31.05 16.56
C GLY A 268 18.38 31.58 15.14
N ALA A 269 17.59 30.91 14.30
CA ALA A 269 17.18 31.35 12.96
C ALA A 269 15.65 31.31 12.76
N GLU A 270 14.90 31.45 13.86
CA GLU A 270 13.43 31.45 13.86
C GLU A 270 12.88 32.68 13.14
N GLN A 271 12.04 32.45 12.13
CA GLN A 271 11.33 33.48 11.39
C GLN A 271 9.89 33.58 11.90
N PRO A 272 9.42 34.78 12.31
CA PRO A 272 8.02 34.98 12.63
C PRO A 272 7.18 35.06 11.36
N LYS A 273 6.08 34.32 11.32
CA LYS A 273 5.07 34.33 10.25
C LYS A 273 3.71 34.63 10.86
N LYS A 274 3.04 35.67 10.35
CA LYS A 274 1.71 36.07 10.85
C LYS A 274 0.62 35.16 10.31
N ASP A 275 0.75 34.81 9.03
CA ASP A 275 -0.15 33.89 8.37
C ASP A 275 0.26 32.43 8.64
N TYR A 276 -0.74 31.60 8.93
CA TYR A 276 -0.53 30.18 9.22
C TYR A 276 -0.12 29.41 7.97
N ARG A 277 -0.65 29.76 6.80
CA ARG A 277 -0.34 29.05 5.55
C ARG A 277 1.08 29.33 5.11
N GLU A 278 1.52 30.58 5.19
CA GLU A 278 2.92 30.95 4.97
C GLU A 278 3.87 30.24 5.95
N ALA A 279 3.44 30.10 7.21
CA ALA A 279 4.21 29.36 8.22
C ALA A 279 4.30 27.87 7.87
N LEU A 280 3.20 27.28 7.42
CA LEU A 280 3.12 25.88 7.02
C LEU A 280 3.92 25.59 5.75
N ASP A 281 3.84 26.46 4.74
CA ASP A 281 4.64 26.38 3.52
C ASP A 281 6.13 26.48 3.83
N LEU A 282 6.50 27.33 4.79
CA LEU A 282 7.89 27.45 5.21
C LEU A 282 8.38 26.18 5.92
N LEU A 283 7.55 25.58 6.79
CA LEU A 283 7.85 24.29 7.43
C LEU A 283 8.00 23.16 6.41
N ALA A 284 7.15 23.10 5.39
CA ALA A 284 7.18 22.08 4.35
C ALA A 284 8.44 22.14 3.46
N ARG A 285 9.08 23.32 3.37
CA ARG A 285 10.32 23.52 2.62
C ARG A 285 11.58 23.26 3.45
N MET A 286 11.45 23.02 4.75
CA MET A 286 12.60 22.72 5.61
C MET A 286 12.95 21.22 5.54
N PRO A 287 14.25 20.86 5.50
CA PRO A 287 14.68 19.47 5.64
C PRO A 287 14.20 18.83 6.96
N THR A 288 14.08 19.64 8.01
CA THR A 288 13.41 19.26 9.25
C THR A 288 12.54 20.43 9.72
N PRO A 289 11.22 20.27 9.81
CA PRO A 289 10.32 21.33 10.25
C PRO A 289 10.53 21.63 11.73
N PHE A 290 10.84 22.89 12.06
CA PHE A 290 10.99 23.35 13.45
C PHE A 290 9.98 24.46 13.75
N TRP A 291 9.23 24.33 14.84
CA TRP A 291 8.30 25.37 15.29
C TRP A 291 8.26 25.45 16.81
N ARG A 292 7.68 26.55 17.33
CA ARG A 292 7.40 26.67 18.76
C ARG A 292 5.96 26.34 19.10
N ARG A 293 5.77 25.67 20.23
CA ARG A 293 4.46 25.41 20.82
C ARG A 293 4.51 25.44 22.35
N PRO A 294 3.38 25.64 23.04
CA PRO A 294 3.28 25.40 24.48
C PRO A 294 3.40 23.90 24.79
N ASN A 295 4.06 23.57 25.89
CA ASN A 295 4.05 22.22 26.47
C ASN A 295 2.85 22.06 27.43
N SER A 296 2.69 20.89 28.04
CA SER A 296 1.61 20.58 28.99
C SER A 296 1.57 21.49 30.24
N VAL A 297 2.66 22.23 30.52
CA VAL A 297 2.80 23.19 31.63
C VAL A 297 2.62 24.64 31.15
N GLY A 298 2.36 24.86 29.85
CA GLY A 298 2.16 26.18 29.25
C GLY A 298 3.44 26.92 28.83
N ASN A 299 4.62 26.29 28.98
CA ASN A 299 5.90 26.86 28.57
C ASN A 299 6.16 26.64 27.07
N TRP A 300 6.71 27.66 26.39
CA TRP A 300 6.96 27.62 24.95
C TRP A 300 8.28 26.94 24.60
N GLY A 301 8.21 25.72 24.09
CA GLY A 301 9.35 24.94 23.61
C GLY A 301 9.48 24.97 22.08
N LEU A 302 10.72 24.87 21.59
CA LEU A 302 11.02 24.56 20.19
C LEU A 302 10.95 23.05 19.99
N VAL A 303 10.29 22.61 18.91
CA VAL A 303 10.10 21.19 18.61
C VAL A 303 10.44 20.92 17.15
N ALA A 304 10.87 19.69 16.88
CA ALA A 304 11.14 19.18 15.54
C ALA A 304 10.00 18.26 15.12
N GLY A 305 9.53 18.40 13.88
CA GLY A 305 8.59 17.45 13.29
C GLY A 305 9.33 16.19 12.85
N VAL A 306 8.73 15.04 13.18
CA VAL A 306 9.23 13.71 12.85
C VAL A 306 8.30 12.97 11.89
N SER A 307 7.06 13.44 11.71
CA SER A 307 6.10 12.90 10.74
C SER A 307 5.14 13.99 10.27
N TRP A 308 4.33 13.68 9.26
CA TRP A 308 3.31 14.58 8.69
C TRP A 308 1.93 13.94 8.77
N GLN A 309 0.92 14.73 9.12
CA GLN A 309 -0.47 14.28 9.21
C GLN A 309 -1.35 15.08 8.26
N ARG A 310 -2.20 14.39 7.49
CA ARG A 310 -3.23 15.02 6.65
C ARG A 310 -4.35 15.57 7.53
N ARG A 311 -4.76 16.82 7.33
CA ARG A 311 -5.89 17.48 8.02
C ARG A 311 -6.75 18.24 7.01
N SER A 312 -8.06 18.34 7.26
CA SER A 312 -8.93 19.26 6.53
C SER A 312 -8.75 20.70 7.01
N VAL A 313 -8.79 21.71 6.15
CA VAL A 313 -8.84 23.13 6.56
C VAL A 313 -10.09 23.42 7.38
N SER A 314 -11.18 22.65 7.23
CA SER A 314 -12.33 22.75 8.14
C SER A 314 -12.06 22.20 9.55
N ASP A 315 -11.13 21.26 9.70
CA ASP A 315 -10.67 20.73 11.00
C ASP A 315 -9.65 21.66 11.66
N LEU A 316 -8.87 22.37 10.83
CA LEU A 316 -8.05 23.47 11.27
C LEU A 316 -8.97 24.63 11.64
N ARG A 317 -9.15 24.87 12.94
CA ARG A 317 -9.83 26.08 13.43
C ARG A 317 -8.96 27.30 13.12
N MET A 318 -8.87 27.66 11.85
CA MET A 318 -8.08 28.78 11.36
C MET A 318 -8.67 30.06 11.96
N PRO A 319 -7.85 30.95 12.53
CA PRO A 319 -8.32 32.27 12.89
C PRO A 319 -8.84 32.95 11.60
N LYS A 320 -10.11 33.38 11.61
CA LYS A 320 -10.73 34.04 10.47
C LYS A 320 -9.90 35.28 10.11
N GLU A 321 -9.65 35.50 8.82
CA GLU A 321 -9.14 36.80 8.35
C GLU A 321 -10.15 37.88 8.74
N GLY A 322 -9.79 38.72 9.72
CA GLY A 322 -10.56 39.93 10.04
C GLY A 322 -10.80 40.26 11.51
N ASP A 323 -10.50 39.41 12.49
CA ASP A 323 -10.58 39.82 13.90
C ASP A 323 -9.23 40.37 14.36
N ASN A 324 -9.07 41.67 14.13
CA ASN A 324 -8.03 42.52 14.70
C ASN A 324 -8.48 43.05 16.07
#